data_AF-A0A7C2E094-F1
#
_entry.id   AF-A0A7C2E094-F1
#
_cell.length_a   1.000
_cell.length_b   1.000
_cell.length_c   1.000
_cell.angle_alpha   90.00
_cell.angle_beta   90.00
_cell.angle_gamma   90.00
#
_symmetry.space_group_name_H-M   'P 1'
#
loop_
_entity.id
_entity.type
_entity.pdbx_description
1 polymer ?
#
loop_
_entity_poly.entity_id
_entity_poly.type
_entity_poly.pdbx_seq_one_letter_code
_entity_poly.pdbx_strand_id
1 'polypeptide(L)'
;MKIFLIDRAGEARKVDSLEGVTLEDCELLWLDTLNPGDEERRSIQEYFGIHPLAMEISRKKEEAPRVQEFDGHTLVIWNFPHGGKAAVDTLDTACLYAFMGDNYLVTMHLEAIPEVNTVFEELKESAQLHHRNPAFILYAIMNLAVEDLFPLVEELEESIEAYMEDLLSDQRGGDLGALMDLKHRNMALRRMVFGLRDVVMRLASHGLSVVPDELVVYLMDVYERLSRLSMEVDNNSDLISSSLDIHLSAVSNRLNV
;
A
#
# COMPACT_ATOMS: atom_id res chain seq x y z
N MET A 1 -9.99 7.95 -16.02
CA MET A 1 -8.93 7.18 -16.71
C MET A 1 -7.81 8.11 -17.13
N LYS A 2 -6.55 7.71 -16.92
CA LYS A 2 -5.34 8.37 -17.42
C LYS A 2 -4.47 7.32 -18.08
N ILE A 3 -3.91 7.60 -19.25
CA ILE A 3 -3.05 6.63 -19.94
C ILE A 3 -1.73 7.31 -20.29
N PHE A 4 -0.64 6.65 -19.91
CA PHE A 4 0.71 6.97 -20.31
C PHE A 4 1.25 5.79 -21.11
N LEU A 5 1.88 6.05 -22.25
CA LEU A 5 2.51 4.98 -23.02
C LEU A 5 3.80 5.44 -23.67
N ILE A 6 4.71 4.50 -23.85
CA ILE A 6 5.95 4.65 -24.61
C ILE A 6 5.83 3.69 -25.80
N ASP A 7 5.93 4.21 -27.01
CA ASP A 7 5.93 3.36 -28.20
C ASP A 7 7.28 2.65 -28.41
N ARG A 8 7.36 1.75 -29.39
CA ARG A 8 8.62 1.04 -29.72
C ARG A 8 9.72 1.95 -30.26
N ALA A 9 9.42 3.17 -30.68
CA ALA A 9 10.42 4.17 -31.05
C ALA A 9 10.98 4.91 -29.82
N GLY A 10 10.38 4.69 -28.64
CA GLY A 10 10.75 5.33 -27.39
C GLY A 10 10.07 6.69 -27.19
N GLU A 11 9.07 7.04 -28.00
CA GLU A 11 8.30 8.26 -27.82
C GLU A 11 7.23 8.07 -26.74
N ALA A 12 7.31 8.90 -25.69
CA ALA A 12 6.34 8.92 -24.62
C ALA A 12 5.15 9.84 -24.96
N ARG A 13 3.92 9.35 -24.81
CA ARG A 13 2.69 10.11 -25.02
C ARG A 13 1.67 9.82 -23.92
N LYS A 14 0.88 10.85 -23.59
CA LYS A 14 -0.32 10.73 -22.76
C LYS A 14 -1.54 10.75 -23.66
N VAL A 15 -2.48 9.85 -23.39
CA VAL A 15 -3.74 9.76 -24.14
C VAL A 15 -4.90 9.62 -23.16
N ASP A 16 -6.07 10.08 -23.58
CA ASP A 16 -7.29 10.02 -22.75
C ASP A 16 -8.15 8.78 -23.05
N SER A 17 -7.82 8.02 -24.10
CA SER A 17 -8.51 6.79 -24.49
C SER A 17 -7.55 5.74 -25.06
N LEU A 18 -7.98 4.48 -25.04
CA LEU A 18 -7.28 3.36 -25.69
C LEU A 18 -7.60 3.27 -27.19
N GLU A 19 -8.41 4.17 -27.75
CA GLU A 19 -8.80 4.10 -29.15
C GLU A 19 -7.58 4.26 -30.07
N GLY A 20 -7.37 3.28 -30.95
CA GLY A 20 -6.22 3.28 -31.86
C GLY A 20 -4.87 2.98 -31.19
N VAL A 21 -4.87 2.57 -29.92
CA VAL A 21 -3.69 2.05 -29.24
C VAL A 21 -3.70 0.52 -29.32
N THR A 22 -2.58 -0.06 -29.73
CA THR A 22 -2.37 -1.51 -29.72
C THR A 22 -1.24 -1.83 -28.75
N LEU A 23 -1.40 -2.85 -27.90
CA LEU A 23 -0.36 -3.25 -26.96
C LEU A 23 0.95 -3.69 -27.65
N GLU A 24 0.88 -4.28 -28.84
CA GLU A 24 2.05 -4.73 -29.60
C GLU A 24 2.98 -3.58 -30.00
N ASP A 25 2.38 -2.42 -30.30
CA ASP A 25 3.08 -1.18 -30.68
C ASP A 25 3.66 -0.42 -29.48
N CYS A 26 3.31 -0.83 -28.26
CA CYS A 26 3.78 -0.22 -27.03
C CYS A 26 5.00 -0.97 -26.49
N GLU A 27 6.03 -0.23 -26.14
CA GLU A 27 7.10 -0.74 -25.27
C GLU A 27 6.64 -0.75 -23.81
N LEU A 28 5.83 0.24 -23.42
CA LEU A 28 5.22 0.35 -22.10
C LEU A 28 3.86 1.02 -22.21
N LEU A 29 2.83 0.49 -21.56
CA LEU A 29 1.54 1.15 -21.40
C LEU A 29 1.10 1.10 -19.94
N TRP A 30 0.94 2.27 -19.32
CA TRP A 30 0.33 2.41 -18.01
C TRP A 30 -1.04 3.06 -18.12
N LEU A 31 -2.08 2.35 -17.71
CA LEU A 31 -3.43 2.88 -17.54
C LEU A 31 -3.76 2.97 -16.05
N ASP A 32 -4.18 4.15 -15.60
CA ASP A 32 -4.71 4.38 -14.27
C ASP A 32 -6.20 4.72 -14.32
N THR A 33 -6.99 4.12 -13.44
CA THR A 33 -8.41 4.46 -13.31
C THR A 33 -8.89 4.50 -11.85
N LEU A 34 -9.67 5.55 -11.56
CA LEU A 34 -10.29 5.83 -10.28
C LEU A 34 -11.78 5.52 -10.37
N ASN A 35 -12.23 4.60 -9.52
CA ASN A 35 -13.62 4.17 -9.36
C ASN A 35 -14.33 3.86 -10.70
N PRO A 36 -13.78 2.95 -11.54
CA PRO A 36 -14.34 2.69 -12.86
C PRO A 36 -15.70 2.01 -12.77
N GLY A 37 -16.62 2.43 -13.64
CA GLY A 37 -17.93 1.79 -13.82
C GLY A 37 -17.83 0.44 -14.54
N ASP A 38 -18.95 -0.28 -14.63
CA ASP A 38 -18.99 -1.64 -15.20
C ASP A 38 -18.58 -1.72 -16.67
N GLU A 39 -18.96 -0.71 -17.46
CA GLU A 39 -18.59 -0.64 -18.88
C GLU A 39 -17.09 -0.42 -19.05
N GLU A 40 -16.50 0.52 -18.29
CA GLU A 40 -15.06 0.77 -18.30
C GLU A 40 -14.27 -0.47 -17.85
N ARG A 41 -14.71 -1.13 -16.78
CA ARG A 41 -14.12 -2.40 -16.31
C ARG A 41 -14.15 -3.48 -17.38
N ARG A 42 -15.27 -3.64 -18.09
CA ARG A 42 -15.41 -4.61 -19.17
C ARG A 42 -14.45 -4.30 -20.32
N SER A 43 -14.38 -3.04 -20.74
CA SER A 43 -13.46 -2.61 -21.80
C SER A 43 -12.01 -2.84 -21.43
N ILE A 44 -11.61 -2.53 -20.19
CA ILE A 44 -10.27 -2.81 -19.67
C ILE A 44 -10.04 -4.33 -19.63
N GLN A 45 -11.01 -5.10 -19.14
CA GLN A 45 -10.89 -6.56 -19.05
C GLN A 45 -10.65 -7.20 -20.43
N GLU A 46 -11.45 -6.83 -21.42
CA GLU A 46 -11.39 -7.36 -22.78
C GLU A 46 -10.10 -6.93 -23.48
N TYR A 47 -9.68 -5.67 -23.33
CA TYR A 47 -8.49 -5.13 -23.99
C TYR A 47 -7.19 -5.75 -23.46
N PHE A 48 -7.05 -5.87 -22.13
CA PHE A 48 -5.82 -6.38 -21.51
C PHE A 48 -5.85 -7.91 -21.27
N GLY A 49 -6.98 -8.58 -21.53
CA GLY A 49 -7.14 -10.00 -21.22
C GLY A 49 -7.13 -10.29 -19.72
N ILE A 50 -7.61 -9.37 -18.88
CA ILE A 50 -7.62 -9.56 -17.42
C ILE A 50 -8.56 -10.70 -17.05
N HIS A 51 -8.10 -11.57 -16.16
CA HIS A 51 -8.87 -12.74 -15.74
C HIS A 51 -10.15 -12.30 -15.01
N PRO A 52 -11.33 -12.90 -15.29
CA PRO A 52 -12.59 -12.49 -14.68
C PRO A 52 -12.55 -12.44 -13.14
N LEU A 53 -11.91 -13.42 -12.51
CA LEU A 53 -11.74 -13.44 -11.04
C LEU A 53 -10.92 -12.24 -10.53
N ALA A 54 -9.89 -11.83 -11.27
CA ALA A 54 -9.04 -10.71 -10.89
C ALA A 54 -9.82 -9.38 -11.00
N MET A 55 -10.66 -9.24 -12.04
CA MET A 55 -11.56 -8.10 -12.21
C MET A 55 -12.66 -8.05 -11.13
N GLU A 56 -13.18 -9.20 -10.69
CA GLU A 56 -14.13 -9.25 -9.58
C GLU A 56 -13.47 -8.89 -8.23
N ILE A 57 -12.22 -9.28 -8.01
CA ILE A 57 -11.45 -8.88 -6.83
C ILE A 57 -11.32 -7.35 -6.76
N SER A 58 -11.04 -6.67 -7.88
CA SER A 58 -10.86 -5.21 -7.91
C SER A 58 -12.16 -4.39 -7.73
N ARG A 59 -13.29 -5.05 -7.47
CA ARG A 59 -14.54 -4.39 -7.06
C ARG A 59 -14.63 -4.19 -5.55
N LYS A 60 -13.81 -4.87 -4.76
CA LYS A 60 -13.85 -4.80 -3.31
C LYS A 60 -13.23 -3.50 -2.82
N LYS A 61 -13.84 -2.88 -1.82
CA LYS A 61 -13.28 -1.70 -1.15
C LYS A 61 -12.03 -2.06 -0.36
N GLU A 62 -12.11 -3.16 0.36
CA GLU A 62 -11.05 -3.65 1.24
C GLU A 62 -10.63 -5.05 0.80
N GLU A 63 -9.33 -5.26 0.73
CA GLU A 63 -8.74 -6.54 0.42
C GLU A 63 -7.34 -6.61 1.06
N ALA A 64 -6.92 -7.80 1.46
CA ALA A 64 -5.59 -7.96 2.05
C ALA A 64 -4.50 -7.85 0.96
N PRO A 65 -3.36 -7.19 1.24
CA PRO A 65 -2.25 -7.13 0.31
C PRO A 65 -1.78 -8.52 -0.06
N ARG A 66 -1.58 -8.77 -1.36
CA ARG A 66 -1.06 -10.03 -1.88
C ARG A 66 -0.64 -9.90 -3.34
N VAL A 67 0.12 -10.88 -3.80
CA VAL A 67 0.41 -11.10 -5.21
C VAL A 67 -0.30 -12.38 -5.65
N GLN A 68 -0.96 -12.33 -6.80
CA GLN A 68 -1.64 -13.48 -7.40
C GLN A 68 -1.33 -13.55 -8.89
N GLU A 69 -0.80 -14.69 -9.32
CA GLU A 69 -0.51 -14.96 -10.73
C GLU A 69 -1.74 -15.50 -11.44
N PHE A 70 -1.94 -14.99 -12.66
CA PHE A 70 -2.93 -15.47 -13.61
C PHE A 70 -2.22 -15.75 -14.94
N ASP A 71 -2.90 -16.42 -15.85
CA ASP A 71 -2.36 -16.55 -17.21
C ASP A 71 -2.27 -15.16 -17.86
N GLY A 72 -1.08 -14.82 -18.38
CA GLY A 72 -0.79 -13.55 -19.05
C GLY A 72 -0.60 -12.31 -18.17
N HIS A 73 -0.85 -12.35 -16.86
CA HIS A 73 -0.62 -11.19 -15.97
C HIS A 73 -0.53 -11.57 -14.49
N THR A 74 0.04 -10.67 -13.70
CA THR A 74 0.08 -10.74 -12.24
C THR A 74 -0.80 -9.65 -11.64
N LEU A 75 -1.69 -10.02 -10.71
CA LEU A 75 -2.41 -9.08 -9.86
C LEU A 75 -1.60 -8.81 -8.59
N VAL A 76 -1.28 -7.54 -8.35
CA VAL A 76 -0.72 -7.07 -7.09
C VAL A 76 -1.77 -6.22 -6.39
N ILE A 77 -2.04 -6.54 -5.13
CA ILE A 77 -2.94 -5.78 -4.26
C ILE A 77 -2.06 -5.10 -3.23
N TRP A 78 -2.12 -3.77 -3.18
CA TRP A 78 -1.37 -2.94 -2.24
C TRP A 78 -2.32 -2.02 -1.50
N ASN A 79 -2.09 -1.85 -0.19
CA ASN A 79 -2.96 -1.01 0.64
C ASN A 79 -2.22 0.26 1.04
N PHE A 80 -2.96 1.35 1.08
CA PHE A 80 -2.51 2.68 1.45
C PHE A 80 -3.26 3.11 2.70
N PRO A 81 -2.60 3.75 3.68
CA PRO A 81 -3.30 4.51 4.69
C PRO A 81 -4.24 5.53 4.03
N HIS A 82 -5.49 5.56 4.46
CA HIS A 82 -6.52 6.45 3.91
C HIS A 82 -7.31 7.09 5.05
N GLY A 83 -7.86 8.28 4.81
CA GLY A 83 -8.51 9.05 5.87
C GLY A 83 -7.50 9.73 6.81
N GLY A 84 -7.73 11.02 7.09
CA GLY A 84 -6.89 11.75 8.05
C GLY A 84 -7.01 11.20 9.47
N LYS A 85 -6.26 11.82 10.41
CA LYS A 85 -6.07 11.48 11.84
C LYS A 85 -7.34 11.29 12.73
N ALA A 86 -8.52 11.05 12.17
CA ALA A 86 -9.81 11.33 12.82
C ALA A 86 -10.81 10.16 12.91
N ALA A 87 -10.39 8.90 12.76
CA ALA A 87 -11.23 7.75 13.13
C ALA A 87 -10.53 6.87 14.17
N VAL A 88 -11.17 6.77 15.33
CA VAL A 88 -10.63 6.27 16.60
C VAL A 88 -10.48 4.74 16.65
N ASP A 89 -10.91 3.99 15.63
CA ASP A 89 -10.96 2.51 15.74
C ASP A 89 -10.39 1.73 14.54
N THR A 90 -10.18 2.36 13.38
CA THR A 90 -9.68 1.68 12.17
C THR A 90 -8.69 2.58 11.45
N LEU A 91 -7.51 2.02 11.14
CA LEU A 91 -6.70 2.58 10.07
C LEU A 91 -7.51 2.35 8.79
N ASP A 92 -8.22 3.38 8.33
CA ASP A 92 -8.92 3.32 7.06
C ASP A 92 -7.88 3.10 5.96
N THR A 93 -8.18 2.25 4.98
CA THR A 93 -7.22 1.89 3.94
C THR A 93 -7.84 1.96 2.56
N ALA A 94 -7.10 2.52 1.60
CA ALA A 94 -7.44 2.44 0.19
C ALA A 94 -6.69 1.25 -0.44
N CYS A 95 -7.34 0.53 -1.35
CA CYS A 95 -6.73 -0.57 -2.09
C CYS A 95 -6.36 -0.14 -3.51
N LEU A 96 -5.13 -0.43 -3.91
CA LEU A 96 -4.66 -0.41 -5.29
C LEU A 96 -4.63 -1.83 -5.83
N TYR A 97 -5.35 -2.04 -6.93
CA TYR A 97 -5.30 -3.25 -7.73
C TYR A 97 -4.45 -2.97 -8.97
N ALA A 98 -3.24 -3.53 -8.99
CA ALA A 98 -2.30 -3.40 -10.09
C ALA A 98 -2.25 -4.69 -10.90
N PHE A 99 -2.74 -4.66 -12.13
CA PHE A 99 -2.63 -5.76 -13.09
C PHE A 99 -1.41 -5.50 -13.96
N MET A 100 -0.41 -6.37 -13.84
CA MET A 100 0.88 -6.21 -14.49
C MET A 100 1.11 -7.34 -15.49
N GLY A 101 1.19 -6.98 -16.78
CA GLY A 101 1.61 -7.87 -17.86
C GLY A 101 3.04 -7.58 -18.31
N ASP A 102 3.46 -8.16 -19.42
CA ASP A 102 4.84 -8.04 -19.92
C ASP A 102 5.25 -6.61 -20.28
N ASN A 103 4.34 -5.83 -20.86
CA ASN A 103 4.59 -4.45 -21.30
C ASN A 103 3.49 -3.47 -20.86
N TYR A 104 2.62 -3.87 -19.93
CA TYR A 104 1.59 -2.97 -19.42
C TYR A 104 1.41 -3.04 -17.90
N LEU A 105 0.94 -1.93 -17.34
CA LEU A 105 0.41 -1.81 -15.99
C LEU A 105 -1.01 -1.23 -16.07
N VAL A 106 -1.97 -1.87 -15.42
CA VAL A 106 -3.28 -1.28 -15.15
C VAL A 106 -3.41 -1.08 -13.65
N THR A 107 -3.49 0.16 -13.19
CA THR A 107 -3.80 0.51 -11.81
C THR A 107 -5.28 0.86 -11.69
N MET A 108 -5.95 0.24 -10.73
CA MET A 108 -7.36 0.46 -10.44
C MET A 108 -7.55 0.64 -8.94
N HIS A 109 -8.24 1.71 -8.55
CA HIS A 109 -8.53 2.04 -7.15
C HIS A 109 -9.93 2.62 -7.04
N LEU A 110 -10.59 2.44 -5.89
CA LEU A 110 -11.93 2.99 -5.65
C LEU A 110 -11.90 4.34 -4.92
N GLU A 111 -10.79 4.61 -4.25
CA GLU A 111 -10.52 5.83 -3.49
C GLU A 111 -9.25 6.47 -4.06
N ALA A 112 -9.12 7.79 -3.96
CA ALA A 112 -7.98 8.50 -4.51
C ALA A 112 -6.68 8.11 -3.79
N ILE A 113 -5.65 7.78 -4.57
CA ILE A 113 -4.29 7.44 -4.09
C ILE A 113 -3.32 8.51 -4.61
N PRO A 114 -2.89 9.46 -3.78
CA PRO A 114 -1.99 10.56 -4.18
C PRO A 114 -0.68 10.09 -4.84
N GLU A 115 -0.08 9.02 -4.33
CA GLU A 115 1.19 8.44 -4.74
C GLU A 115 1.15 8.00 -6.21
N VAL A 116 0.03 7.43 -6.64
CA VAL A 116 -0.22 7.08 -8.05
C VAL A 116 -0.18 8.34 -8.92
N ASN A 117 -0.78 9.44 -8.48
CA ASN A 117 -0.77 10.70 -9.21
C ASN A 117 0.62 11.33 -9.25
N THR A 118 1.37 11.26 -8.14
CA THR A 118 2.76 11.75 -8.06
C THR A 118 3.62 11.04 -9.09
N VAL A 119 3.62 9.70 -9.12
CA VAL A 119 4.39 8.93 -10.10
C VAL A 119 3.93 9.21 -11.55
N PHE A 120 2.63 9.40 -11.76
CA PHE A 120 2.08 9.73 -13.08
C PHE A 120 2.53 11.11 -13.61
N GLU A 121 2.71 12.10 -12.72
CA GLU A 121 3.26 13.40 -13.08
C GLU A 121 4.79 13.37 -13.19
N GLU A 122 5.51 12.59 -12.38
CA GLU A 122 6.97 12.42 -12.53
C GLU A 122 7.36 11.82 -13.88
N LEU A 123 6.63 10.80 -14.35
CA LEU A 123 6.82 10.23 -15.69
C LEU A 123 6.62 11.25 -16.82
N LYS A 124 5.83 12.30 -16.58
CA LYS A 124 5.63 13.39 -17.54
C LYS A 124 6.89 14.23 -17.72
N GLU A 125 7.59 14.46 -16.63
CA GLU A 125 8.72 15.40 -16.57
C GLU A 125 10.03 14.71 -16.92
N SER A 126 10.13 13.38 -16.79
CA SER A 126 11.35 12.64 -17.10
C SER A 126 11.08 11.19 -17.53
N ALA A 127 10.52 11.03 -18.73
CA ALA A 127 10.32 9.72 -19.36
C ALA A 127 11.60 8.86 -19.53
N GLN A 128 12.78 9.46 -19.40
CA GLN A 128 14.07 8.75 -19.44
C GLN A 128 14.51 8.15 -18.09
N LEU A 129 13.90 8.55 -16.96
CA LEU A 129 14.33 8.12 -15.62
C LEU A 129 13.78 6.76 -15.19
N HIS A 130 12.73 6.26 -15.86
CA HIS A 130 12.13 4.98 -15.51
C HIS A 130 12.47 3.95 -16.57
N HIS A 131 13.18 2.91 -16.14
CA HIS A 131 13.38 1.68 -16.89
C HIS A 131 12.04 1.26 -17.49
N ARG A 132 12.00 1.05 -18.81
CA ARG A 132 10.79 0.93 -19.65
C ARG A 132 10.02 -0.37 -19.40
N ASN A 133 9.69 -0.64 -18.14
CA ASN A 133 9.06 -1.86 -17.66
C ASN A 133 7.97 -1.50 -16.61
N PRO A 134 6.78 -2.11 -16.70
CA PRO A 134 5.67 -1.90 -15.77
C PRO A 134 6.02 -2.02 -14.28
N ALA A 135 6.91 -2.94 -13.93
CA ALA A 135 7.29 -3.22 -12.56
C ALA A 135 8.03 -2.05 -11.90
N PHE A 136 8.76 -1.24 -12.66
CA PHE A 136 9.42 -0.04 -12.12
C PHE A 136 8.42 1.05 -11.76
N ILE A 137 7.31 1.18 -12.49
CA ILE A 137 6.23 2.10 -12.14
C ILE A 137 5.57 1.64 -10.84
N LEU A 138 5.23 0.35 -10.76
CA LEU A 138 4.63 -0.22 -9.55
C LEU A 138 5.57 -0.08 -8.34
N TYR A 139 6.87 -0.32 -8.52
CA TYR A 139 7.89 -0.07 -7.50
C TYR A 139 7.88 1.38 -7.04
N ALA A 140 7.87 2.36 -7.96
CA ALA A 140 7.88 3.78 -7.58
C ALA A 140 6.65 4.14 -6.73
N ILE A 141 5.47 3.61 -7.08
CA ILE A 141 4.24 3.80 -6.30
C ILE A 141 4.37 3.19 -4.91
N MET A 142 4.80 1.91 -4.82
CA MET A 142 4.98 1.23 -3.53
C MET A 142 6.04 1.92 -2.67
N ASN A 143 7.11 2.42 -3.29
CA ASN A 143 8.20 3.13 -2.61
C ASN A 143 7.69 4.40 -1.91
N LEU A 144 6.88 5.21 -2.60
CA LEU A 144 6.25 6.38 -1.98
C LEU A 144 5.28 5.95 -0.86
N ALA A 145 4.49 4.91 -1.09
CA ALA A 145 3.52 4.41 -0.11
C ALA A 145 4.18 3.97 1.21
N VAL A 146 5.39 3.41 1.16
CA VAL A 146 6.14 2.99 2.35
C VAL A 146 6.65 4.18 3.16
N GLU A 147 7.02 5.28 2.51
CA GLU A 147 7.46 6.51 3.21
C GLU A 147 6.33 7.08 4.08
N ASP A 148 5.08 7.03 3.60
CA ASP A 148 3.92 7.54 4.34
C ASP A 148 3.57 6.72 5.60
N LEU A 149 4.15 5.53 5.77
CA LEU A 149 3.94 4.70 6.96
C LEU A 149 4.78 5.13 8.17
N PHE A 150 5.97 5.69 7.94
CA PHE A 150 6.87 6.13 9.02
C PHE A 150 6.21 7.14 9.97
N PRO A 151 5.66 8.27 9.49
CA PRO A 151 5.05 9.25 10.39
C PRO A 151 3.82 8.69 11.13
N LEU A 152 3.13 7.68 10.58
CA LEU A 152 2.00 7.05 11.25
C LEU A 152 2.43 6.15 12.42
N VAL A 153 3.56 5.45 12.27
CA VAL A 153 4.14 4.64 13.34
C VAL A 153 4.74 5.55 14.42
N GLU A 154 5.46 6.60 14.04
CA GLU A 154 6.03 7.59 14.97
C GLU A 154 4.93 8.27 15.80
N GLU A 155 3.84 8.75 15.17
CA GLU A 155 2.73 9.38 15.90
C GLU A 155 2.06 8.41 16.89
N LEU A 156 1.99 7.13 16.54
CA LEU A 156 1.43 6.12 17.43
C LEU A 156 2.35 5.84 18.61
N GLU A 157 3.67 5.75 18.39
CA GLU A 157 4.67 5.60 19.45
C GLU A 157 4.59 6.77 20.43
N GLU A 158 4.64 8.02 19.94
CA GLU A 158 4.48 9.21 20.78
C GLU A 158 3.18 9.20 21.58
N SER A 159 2.08 8.71 20.99
CA SER A 159 0.79 8.59 21.68
C SER A 159 0.80 7.54 22.80
N ILE A 160 1.53 6.44 22.62
CA ILE A 160 1.72 5.40 23.64
C ILE A 160 2.59 5.93 24.78
N GLU A 161 3.68 6.63 24.47
CA GLU A 161 4.56 7.24 25.48
C GLU A 161 3.81 8.28 26.32
N ALA A 162 3.05 9.18 25.67
CA ALA A 162 2.23 10.17 26.37
C ALA A 162 1.20 9.51 27.30
N TYR A 163 0.56 8.42 26.86
CA TYR A 163 -0.36 7.65 27.71
C TYR A 163 0.34 7.09 28.95
N MET A 164 1.57 6.58 28.80
CA MET A 164 2.36 6.05 29.91
C MET A 164 2.72 7.14 30.93
N GLU A 165 3.12 8.32 30.47
CA GLU A 165 3.42 9.46 31.35
C GLU A 165 2.19 9.93 32.13
N ASP A 166 1.03 10.01 31.46
CA ASP A 166 -0.25 10.34 32.08
C ASP A 166 -0.63 9.30 33.14
N LEU A 167 -0.45 8.01 32.86
CA LEU A 167 -0.75 6.93 33.79
C LEU A 167 0.12 6.98 35.06
N LEU A 168 1.37 7.39 34.94
CA LEU A 168 2.30 7.52 36.07
C LEU A 168 2.05 8.79 36.89
N SER A 169 1.55 9.85 36.27
CA SER A 169 1.29 11.14 36.92
C SER A 169 -0.12 11.24 37.53
N ASP A 170 -1.11 10.54 36.98
CA ASP A 170 -2.51 10.66 37.38
C ASP A 170 -2.91 9.70 38.51
N GLN A 171 -3.41 10.25 39.61
CA GLN A 171 -4.01 9.48 40.71
C GLN A 171 -5.39 8.89 40.36
N ARG A 172 -5.97 9.25 39.20
CA ARG A 172 -7.31 8.80 38.77
C ARG A 172 -7.32 7.48 37.99
N GLY A 173 -6.15 6.93 37.65
CA GLY A 173 -6.02 5.54 37.18
C GLY A 173 -6.11 5.32 35.67
N GLY A 174 -5.81 6.34 34.85
CA GLY A 174 -5.71 6.23 33.38
C GLY A 174 -7.02 5.92 32.66
N ASP A 175 -7.13 6.32 31.39
CA ASP A 175 -8.27 5.95 30.54
C ASP A 175 -7.98 4.60 29.84
N LEU A 176 -8.62 3.52 30.29
CA LEU A 176 -8.45 2.21 29.64
C LEU A 176 -8.97 2.21 28.19
N GLY A 177 -9.97 3.05 27.88
CA GLY A 177 -10.50 3.19 26.52
C GLY A 177 -9.41 3.68 25.58
N ALA A 178 -8.74 4.78 25.93
CA ALA A 178 -7.64 5.33 25.15
C ALA A 178 -6.51 4.31 24.88
N LEU A 179 -6.15 3.47 25.87
CA LEU A 179 -5.15 2.41 25.67
C LEU A 179 -5.62 1.34 24.67
N MET A 180 -6.90 0.98 24.71
CA MET A 180 -7.48 0.01 23.77
C MET A 180 -7.53 0.57 22.34
N ASP A 181 -7.80 1.86 22.19
CA ASP A 181 -7.77 2.55 20.89
C ASP A 181 -6.36 2.52 20.29
N LEU A 182 -5.33 2.83 21.10
CA LEU A 182 -3.92 2.70 20.69
C LEU A 182 -3.57 1.26 20.30
N LYS A 183 -4.05 0.28 21.05
CA LYS A 183 -3.86 -1.14 20.73
C LYS A 183 -4.49 -1.52 19.40
N HIS A 184 -5.72 -1.09 19.12
CA HIS A 184 -6.41 -1.37 17.86
C HIS A 184 -5.70 -0.72 16.68
N ARG A 185 -5.26 0.55 16.83
CA ARG A 185 -4.46 1.25 15.81
C ARG A 185 -3.14 0.52 15.54
N ASN A 186 -2.41 0.10 16.58
CA ASN A 186 -1.17 -0.66 16.42
C ASN A 186 -1.41 -2.00 15.69
N MET A 187 -2.47 -2.72 16.06
CA MET A 187 -2.84 -3.97 15.40
C MET A 187 -3.23 -3.79 13.92
N ALA A 188 -3.83 -2.66 13.56
CA ALA A 188 -4.15 -2.34 12.18
C ALA A 188 -2.89 -2.05 11.36
N LEU A 189 -1.98 -1.22 11.88
CA LEU A 189 -0.66 -0.96 11.26
C LEU A 189 0.14 -2.26 11.12
N ARG A 190 0.16 -3.10 12.15
CA ARG A 190 0.84 -4.40 12.12
C ARG A 190 0.36 -5.27 10.96
N ARG A 191 -0.96 -5.43 10.84
CA ARG A 191 -1.55 -6.23 9.75
C ARG A 191 -1.20 -5.67 8.38
N MET A 192 -1.23 -4.35 8.21
CA MET A 192 -0.85 -3.68 6.97
C MET A 192 0.62 -3.94 6.65
N VAL A 193 1.55 -3.53 7.52
CA VAL A 193 3.01 -3.61 7.30
C VAL A 193 3.45 -5.04 6.96
N PHE A 194 2.94 -6.05 7.69
CA PHE A 194 3.25 -7.44 7.40
C PHE A 194 2.73 -7.89 6.03
N GLY A 195 1.50 -7.52 5.67
CA GLY A 195 0.94 -7.83 4.35
C GLY A 195 1.74 -7.18 3.20
N LEU A 196 2.14 -5.92 3.37
CA LEU A 196 2.97 -5.21 2.40
C LEU A 196 4.35 -5.89 2.25
N ARG A 197 4.96 -6.30 3.37
CA ARG A 197 6.24 -7.01 3.39
C ARG A 197 6.18 -8.33 2.63
N ASP A 198 5.09 -9.08 2.78
CA ASP A 198 4.86 -10.33 2.04
C ASP A 198 4.70 -10.09 0.54
N VAL A 199 4.02 -9.00 0.15
CA VAL A 199 3.93 -8.59 -1.26
C VAL A 199 5.32 -8.30 -1.84
N VAL A 200 6.12 -7.46 -1.18
CA VAL A 200 7.46 -7.12 -1.67
C VAL A 200 8.36 -8.36 -1.75
N MET A 201 8.33 -9.22 -0.73
CA MET A 201 9.08 -10.47 -0.74
C MET A 201 8.66 -11.38 -1.91
N ARG A 202 7.36 -11.46 -2.21
CA ARG A 202 6.86 -12.23 -3.35
C ARG A 202 7.31 -11.63 -4.68
N LEU A 203 7.28 -10.30 -4.82
CA LEU A 203 7.78 -9.61 -6.02
C LEU A 203 9.28 -9.79 -6.23
N ALA A 204 10.07 -9.77 -5.15
CA ALA A 204 11.52 -9.98 -5.19
C ALA A 204 11.94 -11.46 -5.37
N SER A 205 10.99 -12.40 -5.29
CA SER A 205 11.29 -13.83 -5.41
C SER A 205 11.51 -14.24 -6.88
N HIS A 206 12.45 -15.18 -7.11
CA HIS A 206 12.69 -15.73 -8.44
C HIS A 206 11.49 -16.60 -8.84
N GLY A 207 10.65 -16.10 -9.75
CA GLY A 207 9.44 -16.81 -10.18
C GLY A 207 8.46 -15.95 -10.97
N LEU A 208 8.50 -14.62 -10.80
CA LEU A 208 7.65 -13.69 -11.55
C LEU A 208 8.42 -13.14 -12.74
N SER A 209 8.09 -13.59 -13.96
CA SER A 209 8.75 -13.17 -15.20
C SER A 209 8.61 -11.67 -15.50
N VAL A 210 7.58 -11.04 -14.95
CA VAL A 210 7.27 -9.61 -15.13
C VAL A 210 8.18 -8.69 -14.32
N VAL A 211 8.89 -9.22 -13.31
CA VAL A 211 9.82 -8.44 -12.48
C VAL A 211 11.25 -8.67 -12.99
N PRO A 212 11.94 -7.64 -13.51
CA PRO A 212 13.31 -7.79 -13.99
C PRO A 212 14.31 -7.92 -12.82
N ASP A 213 15.37 -8.70 -13.01
CA ASP A 213 16.38 -8.98 -11.98
C ASP A 213 17.02 -7.70 -11.39
N GLU A 214 17.21 -6.67 -12.21
CA GLU A 214 17.73 -5.37 -11.77
C GLU A 214 16.80 -4.64 -10.80
N LEU A 215 15.48 -4.93 -10.83
CA LEU A 215 14.53 -4.33 -9.91
C LEU A 215 14.59 -4.94 -8.50
N VAL A 216 15.13 -6.16 -8.37
CA VAL A 216 15.15 -6.89 -7.10
C VAL A 216 15.92 -6.12 -6.02
N VAL A 217 17.02 -5.44 -6.35
CA VAL A 217 17.78 -4.66 -5.36
C VAL A 217 16.94 -3.52 -4.76
N TYR A 218 16.11 -2.87 -5.58
CA TYR A 218 15.23 -1.79 -5.14
C TYR A 218 14.06 -2.32 -4.31
N LEU A 219 13.48 -3.46 -4.70
CA LEU A 219 12.45 -4.12 -3.90
C LEU A 219 13.00 -4.56 -2.54
N MET A 220 14.25 -5.03 -2.47
CA MET A 220 14.88 -5.40 -1.21
C MET A 220 15.12 -4.20 -0.28
N ASP A 221 15.38 -3.01 -0.81
CA ASP A 221 15.43 -1.77 -0.02
C ASP A 221 14.06 -1.43 0.59
N VAL A 222 12.98 -1.53 -0.21
CA VAL A 222 11.61 -1.35 0.30
C VAL A 222 11.29 -2.39 1.38
N TYR A 223 11.71 -3.63 1.18
CA TYR A 223 11.53 -4.70 2.16
C TYR A 223 12.28 -4.43 3.47
N GLU A 224 13.49 -3.87 3.41
CA GLU A 224 14.26 -3.49 4.60
C GLU A 224 13.52 -2.41 5.40
N ARG A 225 13.00 -1.37 4.74
CA ARG A 225 12.19 -0.33 5.38
C ARG A 225 10.92 -0.88 6.01
N LEU A 226 10.19 -1.75 5.32
CA LEU A 226 9.02 -2.44 5.88
C LEU A 226 9.39 -3.36 7.06
N SER A 227 10.56 -4.00 7.02
CA SER A 227 11.05 -4.82 8.14
C SER A 227 11.38 -3.96 9.35
N ARG A 228 11.91 -2.73 9.16
CA ARG A 228 12.09 -1.75 10.23
C ARG A 228 10.76 -1.35 10.85
N LEU A 229 9.79 -0.94 10.03
CA LEU A 229 8.44 -0.60 10.50
C LEU A 229 7.78 -1.77 11.25
N SER A 230 8.02 -3.01 10.82
CA SER A 230 7.50 -4.20 11.50
C SER A 230 8.06 -4.32 12.92
N MET A 231 9.35 -4.07 13.10
CA MET A 231 10.00 -4.08 14.42
C MET A 231 9.44 -2.99 15.33
N GLU A 232 9.23 -1.77 14.82
CA GLU A 232 8.66 -0.68 15.63
C GLU A 232 7.22 -0.95 16.05
N VAL A 233 6.40 -1.51 15.17
CA VAL A 233 5.03 -1.91 15.51
C VAL A 233 4.99 -3.06 16.53
N ASP A 234 5.95 -3.98 16.47
CA ASP A 234 6.09 -5.02 17.49
C ASP A 234 6.56 -4.41 18.83
N ASN A 235 7.51 -3.47 18.83
CA ASN A 235 7.93 -2.71 20.03
C ASN A 235 6.74 -1.97 20.67
N ASN A 236 5.91 -1.29 19.86
CA ASN A 236 4.69 -0.63 20.32
C ASN A 236 3.72 -1.61 20.98
N SER A 237 3.65 -2.87 20.51
CA SER A 237 2.81 -3.90 21.14
C SER A 237 3.29 -4.24 22.56
N ASP A 238 4.61 -4.25 22.78
CA ASP A 238 5.22 -4.50 24.08
C ASP A 238 5.03 -3.31 25.03
N LEU A 239 5.14 -2.06 24.53
CA LEU A 239 4.85 -0.84 25.29
C LEU A 239 3.39 -0.76 25.72
N ILE A 240 2.44 -1.06 24.82
CA ILE A 240 1.01 -1.12 25.12
C ILE A 240 0.72 -2.19 26.18
N SER A 241 1.36 -3.36 26.08
CA SER A 241 1.19 -4.44 27.05
C SER A 241 1.72 -4.04 28.43
N SER A 242 2.90 -3.41 28.47
CA SER A 242 3.48 -2.87 29.71
C SER A 242 2.59 -1.79 30.34
N SER A 243 2.00 -0.92 29.51
CA SER A 243 1.06 0.12 29.96
C SER A 243 -0.19 -0.49 30.61
N LEU A 244 -0.71 -1.58 30.05
CA LEU A 244 -1.85 -2.30 30.61
C LEU A 244 -1.52 -2.88 31.99
N ASP A 245 -0.33 -3.46 32.16
CA ASP A 245 0.12 -4.03 33.43
C ASP A 245 0.30 -2.95 34.52
N ILE A 246 0.87 -1.80 34.15
CA ILE A 246 0.97 -0.63 35.04
C ILE A 246 -0.42 -0.15 35.44
N HIS A 247 -1.35 -0.06 34.48
CA HIS A 247 -2.72 0.39 34.71
C HIS A 247 -3.44 -0.52 35.71
N LEU A 248 -3.39 -1.84 35.50
CA LEU A 248 -3.99 -2.83 36.40
C LEU A 248 -3.36 -2.79 37.80
N SER A 249 -2.05 -2.59 37.88
CA SER A 249 -1.33 -2.46 39.16
C SER A 249 -1.75 -1.20 39.92
N ALA A 250 -1.89 -0.07 39.23
CA ALA A 250 -2.35 1.20 39.81
C ALA A 250 -3.79 1.09 40.35
N VAL A 251 -4.69 0.45 39.60
CA VAL A 251 -6.07 0.19 40.04
C VAL A 251 -6.11 -0.75 41.25
N SER A 252 -5.33 -1.83 41.24
CA SER A 252 -5.26 -2.79 42.35
C SER A 252 -4.74 -2.16 43.64
N ASN A 253 -3.69 -1.34 43.57
CA ASN A 253 -3.18 -0.60 44.72
C ASN A 253 -4.23 0.35 45.32
N ARG A 254 -5.12 0.92 44.51
CA ARG A 254 -6.21 1.77 45.02
C ARG A 254 -7.34 1.01 45.69
N LEU A 255 -7.61 -0.24 45.30
CA LEU A 255 -8.63 -1.08 45.96
C LEU A 255 -8.15 -1.64 47.31
N ASN A 256 -6.83 -1.72 47.52
CA ASN A 256 -6.21 -2.25 48.73
C ASN A 256 -5.83 -1.17 49.77
N VAL A 257 -6.00 0.11 49.46
CA VAL A 257 -5.82 1.27 50.36
C VAL A 257 -7.17 1.75 50.85
#